data_AF-A0A8B7PR07-F1
#
_entry.id   AF-A0A8B7PR07-F1
#
_cell.length_a   1.000
_cell.length_b   1.000
_cell.length_c   1.000
_cell.angle_alpha   90.00
_cell.angle_beta   90.00
_cell.angle_gamma   90.00
#
_symmetry.space_group_name_H-M   'P 1'
#
loop_
_entity.id
_entity.type
_entity.pdbx_description
1 polymer ?
#
loop_
_entity_poly.entity_id
_entity_poly.type
_entity_poly.pdbx_seq_one_letter_code
_entity_poly.pdbx_strand_id
1 'polypeptide(L)'
;MAPTYEVEDLVWAKMKGFSPWPGKVVEPNSNVKKPSKKNCHFVFFFGSGDYAWIENANLKPFFAFRERLVKANKTAPFKDAIVAIDQYIEEYNIQPNDHHSSADSGPESADSSLMQDASGSPPPPTKLKIKLAAKKKIKTPGTESSSDGSVGKKRKSESIGGISSTEKIRIKKMKAGARIKDAMLASPSLNAKARVSALLDRPVHIHRPDTPPLDVGNVSQALKDKKIEPSKLKFGFLGLGVMGSGIVKNLLNSGHSVRVWNRSSEKCGDFIAVGAEEAMTPSDVIAACDITFSCVSDPQVAKNMVFGNCGVLQEMSTDKAYVEMTGIDAETSQDLADAMMSKGGRYLEAQIQGSREQAENGTLVILASGDRSLFDECQSCFQAMGKNSFFLGEVGNATKMNLVLQVIAGVTLAGLAEGMAL
;
A
#
# COMPACT_ATOMS: atom_id res chain seq x y z
N MET A 1 -35.01 -21.04 12.98
CA MET A 1 -33.69 -21.58 12.58
C MET A 1 -32.62 -20.49 12.78
N ALA A 2 -31.34 -20.78 12.52
CA ALA A 2 -30.41 -19.69 12.16
C ALA A 2 -30.78 -19.17 10.76
N PRO A 3 -30.59 -17.87 10.45
CA PRO A 3 -30.76 -17.38 9.08
C PRO A 3 -29.75 -18.07 8.15
N THR A 4 -30.22 -18.57 7.01
CA THR A 4 -29.36 -18.87 5.86
C THR A 4 -29.08 -17.55 5.14
N TYR A 5 -27.92 -17.44 4.51
CA TYR A 5 -27.58 -16.31 3.63
C TYR A 5 -27.34 -16.83 2.22
N GLU A 6 -27.79 -16.08 1.22
CA GLU A 6 -27.62 -16.40 -0.20
C GLU A 6 -26.57 -15.48 -0.84
N VAL A 7 -26.38 -15.54 -2.15
CA VAL A 7 -25.48 -14.61 -2.85
C VAL A 7 -26.17 -13.26 -2.98
N GLU A 8 -25.40 -12.16 -2.99
CA GLU A 8 -25.83 -10.77 -2.93
C GLU A 8 -26.43 -10.29 -1.59
N ASP A 9 -26.62 -11.17 -0.60
CA ASP A 9 -27.12 -10.81 0.73
C ASP A 9 -26.23 -9.76 1.42
N LEU A 10 -26.82 -8.62 1.80
CA LEU A 10 -26.15 -7.60 2.59
C LEU A 10 -26.09 -8.02 4.07
N VAL A 11 -24.87 -8.08 4.61
CA VAL A 11 -24.59 -8.66 5.94
C VAL A 11 -23.69 -7.78 6.80
N TRP A 12 -23.88 -7.88 8.11
CA TRP A 12 -22.85 -7.54 9.10
C TRP A 12 -22.01 -8.78 9.37
N ALA A 13 -20.79 -8.80 8.84
CA ALA A 13 -19.85 -9.88 9.03
C ALA A 13 -18.85 -9.57 10.16
N LYS A 14 -18.66 -10.51 11.09
CA LYS A 14 -17.74 -10.34 12.23
C LYS A 14 -16.54 -11.29 12.18
N MET A 15 -15.34 -10.74 12.06
CA MET A 15 -14.09 -11.51 12.19
C MET A 15 -13.65 -11.66 13.66
N LYS A 16 -12.78 -12.65 13.91
CA LYS A 16 -12.22 -12.96 15.24
C LYS A 16 -11.32 -11.81 15.71
N GLY A 17 -11.76 -11.10 16.75
CA GLY A 17 -11.04 -9.93 17.31
C GLY A 17 -11.53 -8.57 16.81
N PHE A 18 -12.44 -8.53 15.83
CA PHE A 18 -12.88 -7.29 15.17
C PHE A 18 -14.36 -6.96 15.48
N SER A 19 -14.72 -5.70 15.28
CA SER A 19 -16.13 -5.28 15.23
C SER A 19 -16.83 -5.91 14.02
N PRO A 20 -18.16 -6.14 14.07
CA PRO A 20 -18.93 -6.42 12.86
C PRO A 20 -18.74 -5.30 11.84
N TRP A 21 -18.57 -5.66 10.57
CA TRP A 21 -18.29 -4.76 9.45
C TRP A 21 -19.37 -4.96 8.36
N PRO A 22 -19.76 -3.93 7.60
CA PRO A 22 -20.67 -4.09 6.46
C PRO A 22 -20.02 -4.92 5.34
N GLY A 23 -20.78 -5.84 4.77
CA GLY A 23 -20.32 -6.68 3.66
C GLY A 23 -21.47 -7.22 2.82
N LYS A 24 -21.12 -7.85 1.71
CA LYS A 24 -22.04 -8.56 0.81
C LYS A 24 -21.58 -10.00 0.66
N VAL A 25 -22.49 -10.97 0.74
CA VAL A 25 -22.17 -12.36 0.40
C VAL A 25 -22.00 -12.48 -1.11
N VAL A 26 -20.91 -13.10 -1.54
CA VAL A 26 -20.50 -13.21 -2.95
C VAL A 26 -20.04 -14.64 -3.25
N GLU A 27 -20.01 -15.00 -4.53
CA GLU A 27 -19.41 -16.28 -4.92
C GLU A 27 -17.88 -16.26 -4.75
N PRO A 28 -17.26 -17.39 -4.36
CA PRO A 28 -15.80 -17.50 -4.33
C PRO A 28 -15.23 -17.51 -5.74
N ASN A 29 -14.16 -16.75 -5.98
CA ASN A 29 -13.38 -16.85 -7.20
C ASN A 29 -12.74 -18.26 -7.32
N SER A 30 -12.49 -18.68 -8.56
CA SER A 30 -12.15 -20.05 -8.95
C SER A 30 -10.89 -20.65 -8.28
N ASN A 31 -9.99 -19.82 -7.75
CA ASN A 31 -8.78 -20.27 -7.04
C ASN A 31 -9.02 -20.63 -5.55
N VAL A 32 -10.18 -20.28 -4.97
CA VAL A 32 -10.37 -20.28 -3.51
C VAL A 32 -10.86 -21.61 -2.94
N LYS A 33 -9.99 -22.25 -2.13
CA LYS A 33 -10.33 -23.45 -1.37
C LYS A 33 -11.23 -23.13 -0.18
N LYS A 34 -12.52 -23.46 -0.30
CA LYS A 34 -13.52 -23.32 0.77
C LYS A 34 -13.11 -24.06 2.05
N PRO A 35 -13.17 -23.44 3.25
CA PRO A 35 -12.78 -24.09 4.49
C PRO A 35 -13.62 -25.34 4.79
N SER A 36 -12.96 -26.51 4.72
CA SER A 36 -13.50 -27.88 4.86
C SER A 36 -14.35 -28.16 6.12
N LYS A 37 -14.45 -27.23 7.08
CA LYS A 37 -15.00 -27.48 8.41
C LYS A 37 -16.06 -26.53 8.96
N LYS A 38 -16.63 -25.56 8.23
CA LYS A 38 -17.64 -24.64 8.82
C LYS A 38 -18.74 -24.21 7.83
N ASN A 39 -19.86 -23.69 8.35
CA ASN A 39 -20.89 -23.05 7.51
C ASN A 39 -20.43 -21.64 7.15
N CYS A 40 -19.46 -21.54 6.23
CA CYS A 40 -18.94 -20.26 5.78
C CYS A 40 -19.55 -19.83 4.45
N HIS A 41 -19.85 -18.56 4.39
CA HIS A 41 -20.15 -17.79 3.19
C HIS A 41 -18.90 -16.98 2.83
N PHE A 42 -18.68 -16.71 1.55
CA PHE A 42 -17.60 -15.82 1.12
C PHE A 42 -18.16 -14.40 1.10
N VAL A 43 -17.48 -13.45 1.75
CA VAL A 43 -18.03 -12.11 2.02
C VAL A 43 -17.04 -11.06 1.57
N PHE A 44 -17.49 -10.19 0.68
CA PHE A 44 -16.85 -8.93 0.33
C PHE A 44 -17.12 -7.89 1.41
N PHE A 45 -16.12 -7.08 1.77
CA PHE A 45 -16.25 -6.03 2.79
C PHE A 45 -16.20 -4.63 2.17
N PHE A 46 -17.26 -3.85 2.43
CA PHE A 46 -17.33 -2.48 1.93
C PHE A 46 -16.27 -1.58 2.60
N GLY A 47 -15.85 -0.54 1.88
CA GLY A 47 -14.81 0.42 2.30
C GLY A 47 -13.37 -0.12 2.20
N SER A 48 -13.10 -1.36 2.63
CA SER A 48 -11.75 -1.94 2.54
C SER A 48 -11.50 -2.70 1.23
N GLY A 49 -12.53 -3.36 0.68
CA GLY A 49 -12.47 -4.09 -0.58
C GLY A 49 -11.98 -5.54 -0.46
N ASP A 50 -11.77 -6.04 0.76
CA ASP A 50 -11.28 -7.39 1.03
C ASP A 50 -12.39 -8.46 0.95
N TYR A 51 -11.98 -9.72 0.83
CA TYR A 51 -12.88 -10.88 0.79
C TYR A 51 -12.46 -11.95 1.80
N ALA A 52 -13.37 -12.49 2.60
CA ALA A 52 -13.05 -13.60 3.51
C ALA A 52 -14.18 -14.61 3.72
N TRP A 53 -13.82 -15.81 4.18
CA TRP A 53 -14.78 -16.86 4.55
C TRP A 53 -15.32 -16.66 5.97
N ILE A 54 -16.54 -16.14 6.08
CA ILE A 54 -17.17 -15.80 7.35
C ILE A 54 -18.22 -16.85 7.75
N GLU A 55 -18.11 -17.34 8.98
CA GLU A 55 -19.07 -18.28 9.57
C GLU A 55 -20.45 -17.65 9.69
N ASN A 56 -21.50 -18.39 9.32
CA ASN A 56 -22.91 -17.99 9.45
C ASN A 56 -23.31 -17.56 10.89
N ALA A 57 -22.61 -18.06 11.93
CA ALA A 57 -22.82 -17.63 13.32
C ALA A 57 -22.28 -16.23 13.64
N ASN A 58 -21.40 -15.72 12.77
CA ASN A 58 -20.80 -14.38 12.82
C ASN A 58 -21.42 -13.41 11.79
N LEU A 59 -22.40 -13.87 11.00
CA LEU A 59 -23.19 -13.04 10.08
C LEU A 59 -24.48 -12.58 10.75
N LYS A 60 -24.99 -11.42 10.32
CA LYS A 60 -26.32 -10.88 10.65
C LYS A 60 -26.86 -10.12 9.43
N PRO A 61 -28.18 -10.05 9.19
CA PRO A 61 -28.71 -9.26 8.07
C PRO A 61 -28.37 -7.78 8.25
N PHE A 62 -28.01 -7.07 7.18
CA PHE A 62 -27.53 -5.69 7.27
C PHE A 62 -28.58 -4.74 7.87
N PHE A 63 -29.74 -4.63 7.22
CA PHE A 63 -30.80 -3.70 7.60
C PHE A 63 -31.27 -3.89 9.05
N ALA A 64 -31.58 -5.12 9.44
CA ALA A 64 -32.09 -5.48 10.77
C ALA A 64 -31.15 -5.14 11.95
N PHE A 65 -29.86 -4.90 11.69
CA PHE A 65 -28.89 -4.51 12.72
C PHE A 65 -28.21 -3.15 12.44
N ARG A 66 -28.57 -2.44 11.36
CA ARG A 66 -27.87 -1.24 10.85
C ARG A 66 -27.68 -0.18 11.93
N GLU A 67 -28.78 0.34 12.50
CA GLU A 67 -28.73 1.33 13.58
C GLU A 67 -27.82 0.94 14.74
N ARG A 68 -27.95 -0.31 15.22
CA ARG A 68 -27.25 -0.80 16.41
C ARG A 68 -25.76 -0.94 16.19
N LEU A 69 -25.33 -1.36 15.00
CA LEU A 69 -23.92 -1.62 14.70
C LEU A 69 -23.21 -0.38 14.16
N VAL A 70 -23.89 0.50 13.42
CA VAL A 70 -23.39 1.84 13.08
C VAL A 70 -23.11 2.66 14.36
N LYS A 71 -23.97 2.57 15.38
CA LYS A 71 -23.75 3.25 16.67
C LYS A 71 -22.60 2.63 17.50
N ALA A 72 -22.12 1.43 17.15
CA ALA A 72 -21.15 0.66 17.95
C ALA A 72 -19.68 0.82 17.54
N ASN A 73 -19.39 1.36 16.35
CA ASN A 73 -18.03 1.71 15.91
C ASN A 73 -18.02 3.13 15.31
N LYS A 74 -16.91 3.85 15.48
CA LYS A 74 -16.75 5.28 15.10
C LYS A 74 -15.42 5.60 14.41
N THR A 75 -14.59 4.60 14.10
CA THR A 75 -13.33 4.81 13.34
C THR A 75 -13.61 5.37 11.95
N ALA A 76 -12.66 6.10 11.36
CA ALA A 76 -12.85 6.69 10.02
C ALA A 76 -13.11 5.61 8.93
N PRO A 77 -12.27 4.56 8.78
CA PRO A 77 -12.51 3.54 7.75
C PRO A 77 -13.84 2.79 7.90
N PHE A 78 -14.39 2.73 9.12
CA PHE A 78 -15.73 2.17 9.34
C PHE A 78 -16.83 3.09 8.83
N LYS A 79 -16.71 4.42 8.98
CA LYS A 79 -17.66 5.37 8.36
C LYS A 79 -17.60 5.29 6.85
N ASP A 80 -16.39 5.21 6.29
CA ASP A 80 -16.17 5.11 4.84
C ASP A 80 -16.78 3.81 4.29
N ALA A 81 -16.70 2.72 5.05
CA ALA A 81 -17.38 1.46 4.75
C ALA A 81 -18.92 1.54 4.84
N ILE A 82 -19.49 2.38 5.71
CA ILE A 82 -20.94 2.65 5.74
C ILE A 82 -21.36 3.50 4.53
N VAL A 83 -20.59 4.52 4.16
CA VAL A 83 -20.85 5.30 2.94
C VAL A 83 -20.80 4.39 1.71
N ALA A 84 -19.84 3.47 1.62
CA ALA A 84 -19.70 2.57 0.48
C ALA A 84 -20.85 1.54 0.35
N ILE A 85 -21.38 0.99 1.45
CA ILE A 85 -22.56 0.10 1.37
C ILE A 85 -23.86 0.90 1.15
N ASP A 86 -23.96 2.10 1.70
CA ASP A 86 -25.14 2.95 1.51
C ASP A 86 -25.23 3.45 0.05
N GLN A 87 -24.10 3.84 -0.56
CA GLN A 87 -24.00 4.13 -2.00
C GLN A 87 -24.40 2.92 -2.87
N TYR A 88 -23.96 1.71 -2.50
CA TYR A 88 -24.34 0.48 -3.21
C TYR A 88 -25.84 0.16 -3.08
N ILE A 89 -26.46 0.43 -1.92
CA ILE A 89 -27.91 0.31 -1.72
C ILE A 89 -28.68 1.31 -2.59
N GLU A 90 -28.18 2.54 -2.75
CA GLU A 90 -28.77 3.57 -3.62
C GLU A 90 -28.61 3.22 -5.11
N GLU A 91 -27.42 2.78 -5.55
CA GLU A 91 -27.11 2.43 -6.94
C GLU A 91 -27.96 1.24 -7.45
N TYR A 92 -28.19 0.24 -6.60
CA TYR A 92 -28.95 -0.97 -6.93
C TYR A 92 -30.39 -0.96 -6.36
N ASN A 93 -30.83 0.15 -5.76
CA ASN A 93 -32.18 0.37 -5.20
C ASN A 93 -32.68 -0.73 -4.23
N ILE A 94 -31.77 -1.33 -3.45
CA ILE A 94 -32.01 -2.54 -2.63
C ILE A 94 -32.95 -2.22 -1.46
N GLN A 95 -34.11 -2.89 -1.36
CA GLN A 95 -35.07 -2.62 -0.30
C GLN A 95 -34.80 -3.45 0.98
N PRO A 96 -35.17 -2.95 2.17
CA PRO A 96 -34.90 -3.64 3.44
C PRO A 96 -35.60 -4.99 3.64
N ASN A 97 -36.49 -5.39 2.72
CA ASN A 97 -37.39 -6.53 2.81
C ASN A 97 -37.22 -7.54 1.65
N ASP A 98 -36.22 -7.37 0.79
CA ASP A 98 -35.98 -8.23 -0.39
C ASP A 98 -35.37 -9.60 -0.02
N HIS A 99 -36.08 -10.35 0.82
CA HIS A 99 -35.91 -11.79 0.89
C HIS A 99 -36.49 -12.40 -0.40
N HIS A 100 -35.63 -12.83 -1.32
CA HIS A 100 -36.02 -13.49 -2.59
C HIS A 100 -36.64 -14.89 -2.37
N SER A 101 -37.83 -14.93 -1.76
CA SER A 101 -38.67 -16.13 -1.76
C SER A 101 -39.33 -16.30 -3.13
N SER A 102 -38.67 -17.02 -4.03
CA SER A 102 -39.27 -17.45 -5.30
C SER A 102 -40.39 -18.46 -5.05
N ALA A 103 -41.63 -18.02 -5.28
CA ALA A 103 -42.83 -18.84 -5.20
C ALA A 103 -43.70 -18.58 -6.44
N ASP A 104 -44.25 -19.65 -7.00
CA ASP A 104 -44.93 -19.67 -8.29
C ASP A 104 -46.42 -19.24 -8.20
N SER A 105 -46.83 -18.31 -9.06
CA SER A 105 -48.23 -18.16 -9.49
C SER A 105 -48.34 -17.28 -10.76
N GLY A 106 -48.58 -17.89 -11.91
CA GLY A 106 -49.19 -17.20 -13.07
C GLY A 106 -50.65 -17.65 -13.28
N PRO A 107 -51.30 -17.29 -14.41
CA PRO A 107 -50.90 -16.28 -15.39
C PRO A 107 -52.03 -15.31 -15.80
N GLU A 108 -51.70 -14.08 -16.23
CA GLU A 108 -52.51 -13.32 -17.20
C GLU A 108 -51.61 -12.66 -18.26
N SER A 109 -52.20 -12.26 -19.39
CA SER A 109 -51.51 -12.19 -20.68
C SER A 109 -51.23 -10.77 -21.21
N ALA A 110 -50.06 -10.58 -21.86
CA ALA A 110 -49.98 -10.28 -23.30
C ALA A 110 -48.51 -10.14 -23.80
N ASP A 111 -48.30 -10.49 -25.08
CA ASP A 111 -47.21 -10.19 -26.04
C ASP A 111 -45.95 -9.36 -25.63
N SER A 112 -44.74 -9.63 -26.15
CA SER A 112 -44.32 -10.56 -27.22
C SER A 112 -42.78 -10.82 -27.23
N SER A 113 -42.34 -11.72 -28.13
CA SER A 113 -41.01 -11.74 -28.78
C SER A 113 -39.80 -12.45 -28.11
N LEU A 114 -39.74 -13.77 -28.34
CA LEU A 114 -38.58 -14.55 -28.88
C LEU A 114 -37.23 -14.67 -28.10
N MET A 115 -36.98 -15.87 -27.53
CA MET A 115 -35.81 -16.79 -27.71
C MET A 115 -34.36 -16.26 -27.56
N GLN A 116 -33.37 -16.93 -26.92
CA GLN A 116 -33.19 -18.25 -26.25
C GLN A 116 -31.82 -18.20 -25.47
N ASP A 117 -31.26 -19.16 -24.71
CA ASP A 117 -31.51 -20.59 -24.41
C ASP A 117 -31.03 -20.95 -22.95
N ALA A 118 -30.44 -22.13 -22.70
CA ALA A 118 -29.89 -22.64 -21.42
C ALA A 118 -28.34 -22.64 -21.39
N SER A 119 -27.58 -22.91 -20.30
CA SER A 119 -27.82 -23.39 -18.91
C SER A 119 -26.73 -22.77 -17.98
N GLY A 120 -26.41 -23.18 -16.73
CA GLY A 120 -26.70 -24.36 -15.89
C GLY A 120 -25.98 -24.25 -14.51
N SER A 121 -26.03 -25.29 -13.64
CA SER A 121 -25.52 -25.22 -12.22
C SER A 121 -25.19 -26.62 -11.62
N PRO A 122 -25.05 -26.83 -10.28
CA PRO A 122 -23.94 -26.51 -9.34
C PRO A 122 -23.34 -27.83 -8.71
N PRO A 123 -23.22 -28.16 -7.38
CA PRO A 123 -22.99 -27.40 -6.12
C PRO A 123 -21.74 -27.76 -5.20
N PRO A 124 -21.71 -28.69 -4.17
CA PRO A 124 -20.91 -28.47 -2.92
C PRO A 124 -20.19 -29.76 -2.36
N PRO A 125 -19.97 -30.07 -1.03
CA PRO A 125 -19.99 -29.33 0.26
C PRO A 125 -18.58 -29.31 0.97
N THR A 126 -18.22 -29.53 2.27
CA THR A 126 -18.84 -29.99 3.55
C THR A 126 -18.14 -29.35 4.80
N LYS A 127 -18.48 -29.77 6.06
CA LYS A 127 -18.38 -28.94 7.30
C LYS A 127 -18.20 -29.77 8.62
N LEU A 128 -17.48 -29.27 9.66
CA LEU A 128 -17.80 -29.21 11.13
C LEU A 128 -16.59 -29.04 12.15
N LYS A 129 -16.74 -28.12 13.16
CA LYS A 129 -16.18 -28.09 14.56
C LYS A 129 -14.65 -27.77 14.76
N ILE A 130 -14.04 -27.44 15.94
CA ILE A 130 -14.43 -27.55 17.38
C ILE A 130 -14.15 -26.32 18.35
N LYS A 131 -13.26 -26.33 19.39
CA LYS A 131 -13.35 -25.48 20.64
C LYS A 131 -12.07 -25.29 21.54
N LEU A 132 -12.02 -24.15 22.32
CA LEU A 132 -11.52 -23.89 23.73
C LEU A 132 -10.00 -24.06 24.14
N ALA A 133 -9.41 -23.49 25.22
CA ALA A 133 -9.84 -22.59 26.34
C ALA A 133 -8.70 -21.80 27.11
N ALA A 134 -9.07 -20.62 27.65
CA ALA A 134 -8.76 -19.98 28.98
C ALA A 134 -7.36 -19.82 29.69
N LYS A 135 -7.08 -18.56 30.07
CA LYS A 135 -6.65 -17.99 31.41
C LYS A 135 -5.17 -17.66 31.81
N LYS A 136 -5.00 -16.34 32.09
CA LYS A 136 -4.24 -15.62 33.17
C LYS A 136 -2.73 -15.28 33.06
N LYS A 137 -2.39 -14.08 33.60
CA LYS A 137 -1.06 -13.46 33.80
C LYS A 137 -0.79 -13.11 35.28
N ILE A 138 0.49 -13.08 35.66
CA ILE A 138 1.16 -12.24 36.70
C ILE A 138 2.60 -12.02 36.14
N LYS A 139 3.31 -10.87 36.09
CA LYS A 139 3.27 -9.50 36.65
C LYS A 139 4.33 -9.23 37.75
N THR A 140 5.50 -8.72 37.35
CA THR A 140 6.59 -8.15 38.16
C THR A 140 7.07 -6.81 37.58
N PRO A 141 7.61 -5.86 38.38
CA PRO A 141 8.14 -4.59 37.86
C PRO A 141 9.58 -4.22 38.31
N GLY A 142 10.28 -3.45 37.48
CA GLY A 142 11.12 -2.31 37.90
C GLY A 142 12.52 -2.52 38.52
N THR A 143 13.53 -1.90 37.90
CA THR A 143 14.80 -1.46 38.55
C THR A 143 15.31 -0.20 37.84
N GLU A 144 16.08 0.63 38.54
CA GLU A 144 16.42 2.01 38.15
C GLU A 144 17.84 2.18 37.56
N SER A 145 18.16 3.40 37.09
CA SER A 145 19.44 3.79 36.49
C SER A 145 20.33 4.63 37.43
N SER A 146 21.65 4.70 37.18
CA SER A 146 22.62 5.44 38.03
C SER A 146 23.82 6.01 37.26
N SER A 147 24.48 7.04 37.85
CA SER A 147 25.72 7.77 37.44
C SER A 147 25.70 8.51 36.09
N ASP A 148 26.00 9.81 35.91
CA ASP A 148 26.73 10.90 36.62
C ASP A 148 28.21 11.14 36.19
N GLY A 149 28.55 12.42 35.97
CA GLY A 149 29.90 13.02 35.75
C GLY A 149 30.65 12.77 34.42
N SER A 150 31.63 13.60 33.96
CA SER A 150 31.97 15.01 34.27
C SER A 150 33.05 15.63 33.32
N VAL A 151 32.97 16.96 33.06
CA VAL A 151 34.08 17.98 32.88
C VAL A 151 35.19 17.89 31.76
N GLY A 152 35.34 18.96 30.94
CA GLY A 152 36.61 19.76 30.92
C GLY A 152 37.28 20.30 29.62
N LYS A 153 37.50 21.65 29.57
CA LYS A 153 38.47 22.47 28.75
C LYS A 153 38.18 22.64 27.22
N LYS A 154 38.26 23.83 26.56
CA LYS A 154 39.24 24.96 26.41
C LYS A 154 40.44 24.61 25.48
N ARG A 155 40.93 25.44 24.52
CA ARG A 155 40.78 26.90 24.22
C ARG A 155 41.36 27.30 22.81
N LYS A 156 40.94 28.48 22.30
CA LYS A 156 41.57 29.50 21.38
C LYS A 156 40.62 29.88 20.21
N SER A 157 40.29 31.15 19.87
CA SER A 157 41.03 32.41 19.59
C SER A 157 41.86 32.35 18.29
N GLU A 158 41.89 33.34 17.39
CA GLU A 158 41.95 34.81 17.58
C GLU A 158 41.16 35.66 16.53
N SER A 159 41.18 36.99 16.67
CA SER A 159 40.51 37.97 15.78
C SER A 159 41.08 39.40 15.91
N ILE A 160 41.29 40.11 14.79
CA ILE A 160 41.59 41.55 14.57
C ILE A 160 41.13 41.83 13.11
N GLY A 161 40.46 42.91 12.66
CA GLY A 161 40.61 44.36 12.91
C GLY A 161 41.47 44.98 11.77
N GLY A 162 41.13 46.04 11.03
CA GLY A 162 39.93 46.90 11.00
C GLY A 162 40.31 48.39 10.93
N ILE A 163 40.06 49.11 9.83
CA ILE A 163 40.13 50.59 9.70
C ILE A 163 39.47 51.07 8.39
N SER A 164 39.06 52.35 8.31
CA SER A 164 38.25 52.92 7.21
C SER A 164 39.04 53.78 6.21
N SER A 165 38.48 54.02 5.01
CA SER A 165 38.54 55.32 4.31
C SER A 165 37.42 55.50 3.27
N THR A 166 37.11 56.76 2.97
CA THR A 166 35.92 57.23 2.22
C THR A 166 36.17 57.47 0.73
N GLU A 167 35.11 57.40 -0.09
CA GLU A 167 34.84 58.45 -1.09
C GLU A 167 33.32 58.57 -1.40
N LYS A 168 32.88 59.70 -1.99
CA LYS A 168 31.48 60.01 -2.36
C LYS A 168 31.43 60.62 -3.77
N ILE A 169 30.62 60.09 -4.68
CA ILE A 169 30.23 60.81 -5.93
C ILE A 169 28.70 60.87 -6.07
N ARG A 170 28.25 61.95 -6.72
CA ARG A 170 27.00 62.68 -6.45
C ARG A 170 25.96 62.49 -7.56
N ILE A 171 24.68 62.33 -7.18
CA ILE A 171 23.54 62.30 -8.11
C ILE A 171 23.38 63.63 -8.84
N LYS A 172 23.07 63.60 -10.14
CA LYS A 172 22.50 64.74 -10.91
C LYS A 172 21.21 64.32 -11.60
N LYS A 173 20.11 65.05 -11.34
CA LYS A 173 18.95 65.13 -12.23
C LYS A 173 19.12 66.33 -13.16
N MET A 174 18.69 66.20 -14.42
CA MET A 174 18.37 67.35 -15.28
C MET A 174 17.02 67.10 -15.97
N LYS A 175 16.34 68.19 -16.39
CA LYS A 175 14.95 68.16 -16.90
C LYS A 175 14.87 68.18 -18.43
N ALA A 176 13.70 67.80 -18.93
CA ALA A 176 13.33 67.72 -20.34
C ALA A 176 13.37 69.05 -21.11
N GLY A 177 13.43 68.98 -22.44
CA GLY A 177 13.12 70.12 -23.33
C GLY A 177 13.55 69.99 -24.80
N ALA A 178 12.82 69.23 -25.62
CA ALA A 178 12.82 69.37 -27.09
C ALA A 178 11.53 68.76 -27.69
N ARG A 179 11.07 69.28 -28.85
CA ARG A 179 9.83 68.83 -29.52
C ARG A 179 10.09 67.61 -30.41
N ILE A 180 9.18 66.64 -30.37
CA ILE A 180 8.96 65.73 -31.51
C ILE A 180 8.07 66.47 -32.51
N LYS A 181 8.44 66.41 -33.79
CA LYS A 181 7.56 66.73 -34.92
C LYS A 181 7.90 65.85 -36.12
N ASP A 182 6.85 65.36 -36.76
CA ASP A 182 6.77 65.08 -38.20
C ASP A 182 7.78 64.07 -38.77
N ALA A 183 7.72 62.84 -38.25
CA ALA A 183 8.21 61.61 -38.92
C ALA A 183 7.13 60.51 -38.97
N MET A 184 5.85 60.91 -39.06
CA MET A 184 4.70 59.99 -39.07
C MET A 184 4.12 59.88 -40.49
N LEU A 185 4.68 59.00 -41.32
CA LEU A 185 4.03 58.37 -42.49
C LEU A 185 4.90 57.26 -43.12
N ALA A 186 5.40 56.34 -42.30
CA ALA A 186 5.98 55.07 -42.77
C ALA A 186 5.51 53.96 -41.83
N SER A 187 4.82 52.95 -42.37
CA SER A 187 4.23 51.85 -41.59
C SER A 187 5.00 50.55 -41.82
N PRO A 188 6.04 50.23 -41.01
CA PRO A 188 6.50 48.86 -40.91
C PRO A 188 5.39 48.03 -40.23
N SER A 189 4.99 46.94 -40.90
CA SER A 189 3.87 46.08 -40.50
C SER A 189 3.90 45.68 -39.02
N LEU A 190 2.74 45.73 -38.35
CA LEU A 190 2.53 45.24 -36.99
C LEU A 190 2.66 43.70 -36.94
N ASN A 191 3.89 43.20 -36.85
CA ASN A 191 4.14 41.78 -36.57
C ASN A 191 4.91 41.57 -35.24
N ALA A 192 4.57 42.37 -34.23
CA ALA A 192 5.07 42.27 -32.85
C ALA A 192 4.46 41.08 -32.06
N LYS A 193 4.10 39.98 -32.74
CA LYS A 193 3.43 38.79 -32.18
C LYS A 193 4.04 37.47 -32.68
N ALA A 194 5.36 37.43 -32.92
CA ALA A 194 6.07 36.23 -33.40
C ALA A 194 7.37 35.92 -32.63
N ARG A 195 7.50 36.38 -31.38
CA ARG A 195 8.51 35.93 -30.40
C ARG A 195 7.91 35.74 -28.99
N VAL A 196 6.72 35.14 -28.94
CA VAL A 196 6.36 34.30 -27.79
C VAL A 196 7.37 33.14 -27.79
N SER A 197 7.92 32.78 -26.63
CA SER A 197 9.05 31.83 -26.59
C SER A 197 8.65 30.46 -27.16
N ALA A 198 9.54 29.83 -27.95
CA ALA A 198 9.34 28.48 -28.46
C ALA A 198 9.18 27.43 -27.33
N LEU A 199 9.61 27.75 -26.11
CA LEU A 199 9.36 26.97 -24.89
C LEU A 199 7.86 26.79 -24.57
N LEU A 200 7.00 27.70 -25.06
CA LEU A 200 5.55 27.65 -24.85
C LEU A 200 4.82 26.84 -25.93
N ASP A 201 5.45 26.57 -27.07
CA ASP A 201 4.90 25.77 -28.17
C ASP A 201 5.13 24.26 -27.92
N ARG A 202 4.96 23.85 -26.66
CA ARG A 202 5.23 22.49 -26.19
C ARG A 202 4.12 21.55 -26.68
N PRO A 203 4.44 20.40 -27.32
CA PRO A 203 3.43 19.48 -27.79
C PRO A 203 2.57 18.96 -26.62
N VAL A 204 1.26 19.23 -26.69
CA VAL A 204 0.26 18.87 -25.66
C VAL A 204 0.12 17.35 -25.51
N HIS A 205 0.57 16.58 -26.49
CA HIS A 205 0.78 15.14 -26.38
C HIS A 205 2.26 14.81 -26.57
N ILE A 206 2.94 14.56 -25.44
CA ILE A 206 4.20 13.80 -25.43
C ILE A 206 3.82 12.32 -25.43
N HIS A 207 4.05 11.63 -26.54
CA HIS A 207 3.85 10.17 -26.60
C HIS A 207 4.81 9.52 -25.61
N ARG A 208 4.27 8.98 -24.52
CA ARG A 208 5.05 8.16 -23.58
C ARG A 208 5.33 6.82 -24.28
N PRO A 209 6.55 6.27 -24.26
CA PRO A 209 6.78 4.93 -24.74
C PRO A 209 6.03 3.95 -23.84
N ASP A 210 5.33 2.99 -24.44
CA ASP A 210 4.66 1.93 -23.69
C ASP A 210 5.71 1.15 -22.88
N THR A 211 5.49 1.06 -21.57
CA THR A 211 6.46 0.39 -20.70
C THR A 211 6.22 -1.12 -20.81
N PRO A 212 7.23 -1.94 -21.19
CA PRO A 212 7.03 -3.36 -21.45
C PRO A 212 6.36 -4.11 -20.29
N PRO A 213 5.61 -5.19 -20.55
CA PRO A 213 5.14 -6.09 -19.50
C PRO A 213 6.34 -6.71 -18.75
N LEU A 214 6.14 -7.05 -17.48
CA LEU A 214 7.17 -7.72 -16.69
C LEU A 214 7.22 -9.21 -17.05
N ASP A 215 8.30 -9.64 -17.72
CA ASP A 215 8.65 -11.05 -17.78
C ASP A 215 9.08 -11.51 -16.38
N VAL A 216 8.22 -12.27 -15.69
CA VAL A 216 8.50 -12.78 -14.34
C VAL A 216 9.46 -13.98 -14.36
N GLY A 217 9.45 -14.80 -15.41
CA GLY A 217 10.27 -16.02 -15.51
C GLY A 217 11.74 -15.76 -15.89
N ASN A 218 12.04 -14.63 -16.53
CA ASN A 218 13.41 -14.29 -16.94
C ASN A 218 14.29 -13.86 -15.76
N VAL A 219 15.11 -14.79 -15.28
CA VAL A 219 16.17 -14.58 -14.29
C VAL A 219 17.21 -13.57 -14.80
N SER A 220 17.36 -12.42 -14.12
CA SER A 220 18.34 -11.38 -14.48
C SER A 220 19.79 -11.89 -14.38
N GLN A 221 20.72 -11.30 -15.15
CA GLN A 221 22.14 -11.67 -15.03
C GLN A 221 22.69 -11.33 -13.65
N ALA A 222 22.35 -10.17 -13.12
CA ALA A 222 22.75 -9.73 -11.79
C ALA A 222 22.23 -10.65 -10.66
N LEU A 223 21.15 -11.42 -10.87
CA LEU A 223 20.71 -12.44 -9.91
C LEU A 223 21.52 -13.74 -10.03
N LYS A 224 21.83 -14.18 -11.27
CA LYS A 224 22.67 -15.36 -11.55
C LYS A 224 24.08 -15.21 -10.96
N ASP A 225 24.66 -14.02 -11.09
CA ASP A 225 26.03 -13.74 -10.64
C ASP A 225 26.17 -13.82 -9.10
N LYS A 226 25.10 -13.57 -8.34
CA LYS A 226 25.12 -13.50 -6.87
C LYS A 226 25.14 -14.86 -6.17
N LYS A 227 24.71 -15.95 -6.83
CA LYS A 227 24.64 -17.32 -6.27
C LYS A 227 24.00 -17.36 -4.87
N ILE A 228 22.75 -16.91 -4.79
CA ILE A 228 22.02 -16.78 -3.52
C ILE A 228 21.52 -18.16 -3.07
N GLU A 229 21.84 -18.53 -1.83
CA GLU A 229 21.26 -19.69 -1.17
C GLU A 229 19.89 -19.30 -0.56
N PRO A 230 18.77 -19.96 -0.94
CA PRO A 230 17.45 -19.58 -0.43
C PRO A 230 17.28 -19.95 1.04
N SER A 231 16.84 -18.97 1.83
CA SER A 231 16.38 -19.20 3.21
C SER A 231 15.19 -20.16 3.25
N LYS A 232 15.14 -20.99 4.30
CA LYS A 232 14.09 -21.99 4.55
C LYS A 232 12.79 -21.39 5.11
N LEU A 233 12.80 -20.11 5.46
CA LEU A 233 11.63 -19.37 5.91
C LEU A 233 10.64 -19.18 4.76
N LYS A 234 9.36 -19.06 5.09
CA LYS A 234 8.29 -18.70 4.17
C LYS A 234 8.12 -17.19 4.13
N PHE A 235 8.12 -16.62 2.94
CA PHE A 235 8.01 -15.18 2.75
C PHE A 235 6.61 -14.79 2.26
N GLY A 236 6.04 -13.75 2.87
CA GLY A 236 4.85 -13.08 2.38
C GLY A 236 5.23 -11.84 1.57
N PHE A 237 4.44 -11.48 0.57
CA PHE A 237 4.56 -10.20 -0.12
C PHE A 237 3.20 -9.56 -0.40
N LEU A 238 3.04 -8.31 0.03
CA LEU A 238 1.82 -7.53 -0.13
C LEU A 238 2.05 -6.36 -1.10
N GLY A 239 1.27 -6.32 -2.18
CA GLY A 239 1.32 -5.25 -3.18
C GLY A 239 2.16 -5.60 -4.41
N LEU A 240 1.49 -5.99 -5.50
CA LEU A 240 2.10 -6.25 -6.81
C LEU A 240 2.05 -4.97 -7.67
N GLY A 241 2.68 -3.92 -7.12
CA GLY A 241 2.90 -2.64 -7.77
C GLY A 241 4.18 -2.61 -8.61
N VAL A 242 4.51 -1.46 -9.19
CA VAL A 242 5.66 -1.28 -10.10
C VAL A 242 6.99 -1.76 -9.49
N MET A 243 7.22 -1.50 -8.20
CA MET A 243 8.41 -1.98 -7.48
C MET A 243 8.23 -3.40 -6.94
N GLY A 244 7.11 -3.66 -6.25
CA GLY A 244 6.79 -4.95 -5.63
C GLY A 244 6.86 -6.13 -6.60
N SER A 245 6.33 -5.98 -7.81
CA SER A 245 6.39 -7.01 -8.86
C SER A 245 7.83 -7.38 -9.26
N GLY A 246 8.74 -6.40 -9.37
CA GLY A 246 10.16 -6.65 -9.63
C GLY A 246 10.88 -7.32 -8.44
N ILE A 247 10.51 -6.94 -7.22
CA ILE A 247 11.03 -7.56 -5.99
C ILE A 247 10.60 -9.02 -5.88
N VAL A 248 9.30 -9.30 -6.01
CA VAL A 248 8.73 -10.67 -5.95
C VAL A 248 9.32 -11.56 -7.05
N LYS A 249 9.47 -11.04 -8.27
CA LYS A 249 10.19 -11.71 -9.37
C LYS A 249 11.56 -12.20 -8.92
N ASN A 250 12.37 -11.35 -8.29
CA ASN A 250 13.73 -11.72 -7.88
C ASN A 250 13.75 -12.67 -6.67
N LEU A 251 12.76 -12.61 -5.77
CA LEU A 251 12.61 -13.57 -4.68
C LEU A 251 12.28 -14.98 -5.20
N LEU A 252 11.33 -15.10 -6.14
CA LEU A 252 10.97 -16.39 -6.75
C LEU A 252 12.13 -16.96 -7.58
N ASN A 253 12.78 -16.13 -8.40
CA ASN A 253 13.93 -16.54 -9.21
C ASN A 253 15.23 -16.81 -8.42
N SER A 254 15.26 -16.54 -7.12
CA SER A 254 16.31 -16.99 -6.19
C SER A 254 15.90 -18.21 -5.35
N GLY A 255 14.73 -18.80 -5.62
CA GLY A 255 14.27 -20.04 -4.99
C GLY A 255 13.59 -19.86 -3.63
N HIS A 256 13.22 -18.64 -3.24
CA HIS A 256 12.45 -18.43 -2.02
C HIS A 256 10.99 -18.87 -2.19
N SER A 257 10.41 -19.47 -1.14
CA SER A 257 8.97 -19.72 -1.08
C SER A 257 8.24 -18.42 -0.77
N VAL A 258 7.53 -17.87 -1.75
CA VAL A 258 6.79 -16.60 -1.63
C VAL A 258 5.28 -16.83 -1.77
N ARG A 259 4.52 -16.32 -0.80
CA ARG A 259 3.06 -16.15 -0.87
C ARG A 259 2.74 -14.70 -1.19
N VAL A 260 1.93 -14.46 -2.22
CA VAL A 260 1.60 -13.11 -2.72
C VAL A 260 0.16 -12.74 -2.44
N TRP A 261 -0.07 -11.45 -2.18
CA TRP A 261 -1.38 -10.82 -2.19
C TRP A 261 -1.34 -9.47 -2.89
N ASN A 262 -2.40 -9.15 -3.64
CA ASN A 262 -2.63 -7.83 -4.19
C ASN A 262 -4.14 -7.55 -4.28
N ARG A 263 -4.56 -6.30 -4.01
CA ARG A 263 -5.99 -5.89 -4.03
C ARG A 263 -6.69 -6.22 -5.35
N SER A 264 -5.97 -6.17 -6.47
CA SER A 264 -6.42 -6.74 -7.74
C SER A 264 -5.76 -8.10 -7.94
N SER A 265 -6.50 -9.19 -7.73
CA SER A 265 -5.99 -10.57 -7.81
C SER A 265 -5.52 -10.95 -9.23
N GLU A 266 -6.03 -10.29 -10.27
CA GLU A 266 -5.55 -10.38 -11.66
C GLU A 266 -4.02 -10.28 -11.77
N LYS A 267 -3.37 -9.47 -10.92
CA LYS A 267 -1.91 -9.27 -10.93
C LYS A 267 -1.12 -10.40 -10.30
N CYS A 268 -1.77 -11.34 -9.61
CA CYS A 268 -1.13 -12.51 -9.03
C CYS A 268 -0.87 -13.61 -10.09
N GLY A 269 -1.60 -13.61 -11.22
CA GLY A 269 -1.56 -14.66 -12.24
C GLY A 269 -0.16 -15.03 -12.73
N ASP A 270 0.62 -14.04 -13.18
CA ASP A 270 1.98 -14.23 -13.71
C ASP A 270 2.94 -14.80 -12.65
N PHE A 271 2.72 -14.48 -11.37
CA PHE A 271 3.53 -14.98 -10.26
C PHE A 271 3.15 -16.41 -9.86
N ILE A 272 1.86 -16.75 -9.90
CA ILE A 272 1.39 -18.12 -9.68
C ILE A 272 1.96 -19.05 -10.75
N ALA A 273 2.02 -18.59 -12.01
CA ALA A 273 2.59 -19.35 -13.13
C ALA A 273 4.08 -19.72 -12.95
N VAL A 274 4.84 -18.92 -12.19
CA VAL A 274 6.25 -19.22 -11.83
C VAL A 274 6.42 -19.80 -10.41
N GLY A 275 5.34 -20.17 -9.73
CA GLY A 275 5.37 -20.91 -8.46
C GLY A 275 5.10 -20.12 -7.18
N ALA A 276 4.59 -18.89 -7.25
CA ALA A 276 4.10 -18.18 -6.06
C ALA A 276 2.79 -18.78 -5.54
N GLU A 277 2.59 -18.77 -4.21
CA GLU A 277 1.32 -19.18 -3.62
C GLU A 277 0.38 -17.96 -3.50
N GLU A 278 -0.83 -18.00 -4.07
CA GLU A 278 -1.82 -16.92 -3.90
C GLU A 278 -2.43 -16.93 -2.49
N ALA A 279 -2.80 -15.75 -1.99
CA ALA A 279 -3.58 -15.53 -0.78
C ALA A 279 -4.74 -14.55 -1.07
N MET A 280 -5.82 -14.62 -0.28
CA MET A 280 -7.01 -13.79 -0.49
C MET A 280 -7.03 -12.50 0.35
N THR A 281 -6.31 -12.48 1.46
CA THR A 281 -6.22 -11.31 2.36
C THR A 281 -4.79 -11.10 2.88
N PRO A 282 -4.44 -9.89 3.33
CA PRO A 282 -3.18 -9.66 4.07
C PRO A 282 -3.04 -10.58 5.30
N SER A 283 -4.14 -10.91 5.98
CA SER A 283 -4.14 -11.83 7.12
C SER A 283 -3.80 -13.29 6.76
N ASP A 284 -4.23 -13.78 5.58
CA ASP A 284 -3.87 -15.12 5.09
C ASP A 284 -2.36 -15.22 4.79
N VAL A 285 -1.74 -14.12 4.35
CA VAL A 285 -0.30 -14.05 4.10
C VAL A 285 0.49 -14.17 5.41
N ILE A 286 0.21 -13.32 6.39
CA ILE A 286 0.90 -13.37 7.70
C ILE A 286 0.67 -14.70 8.43
N ALA A 287 -0.53 -15.26 8.35
CA ALA A 287 -0.81 -16.55 9.00
C ALA A 287 0.09 -17.67 8.44
N ALA A 288 0.29 -17.71 7.12
CA ALA A 288 1.00 -18.80 6.43
C ALA A 288 2.51 -18.60 6.23
N CYS A 289 3.04 -17.38 6.44
CA CYS A 289 4.45 -17.03 6.24
C CYS A 289 5.11 -16.54 7.54
N ASP A 290 6.44 -16.58 7.61
CA ASP A 290 7.22 -16.23 8.81
C ASP A 290 7.60 -14.74 8.80
N ILE A 291 8.02 -14.25 7.63
CA ILE A 291 8.37 -12.84 7.36
C ILE A 291 7.48 -12.35 6.21
N THR A 292 6.76 -11.23 6.37
CA THR A 292 5.94 -10.64 5.30
C THR A 292 6.42 -9.24 4.93
N PHE A 293 6.76 -9.04 3.66
CA PHE A 293 7.10 -7.74 3.08
C PHE A 293 5.84 -7.00 2.59
N SER A 294 5.87 -5.67 2.61
CA SER A 294 4.84 -4.79 2.05
C SER A 294 5.46 -3.73 1.13
N CYS A 295 4.86 -3.50 -0.03
CA CYS A 295 5.28 -2.45 -0.96
C CYS A 295 4.06 -1.91 -1.74
N VAL A 296 3.37 -0.93 -1.16
CA VAL A 296 2.10 -0.38 -1.66
C VAL A 296 2.28 1.07 -2.17
N SER A 297 1.17 1.75 -2.47
CA SER A 297 1.17 3.08 -3.10
C SER A 297 1.51 4.24 -2.17
N ASP A 298 1.07 4.19 -0.92
CA ASP A 298 1.01 5.35 -0.03
C ASP A 298 0.83 4.95 1.46
N PRO A 299 1.03 5.88 2.41
CA PRO A 299 0.89 5.61 3.85
C PRO A 299 -0.51 5.17 4.28
N GLN A 300 -1.57 5.64 3.62
CA GLN A 300 -2.94 5.32 4.01
C GLN A 300 -3.32 3.90 3.59
N VAL A 301 -2.87 3.44 2.41
CA VAL A 301 -2.99 2.04 2.00
C VAL A 301 -2.18 1.13 2.90
N ALA A 302 -0.97 1.53 3.35
CA ALA A 302 -0.19 0.77 4.33
C ALA A 302 -0.91 0.66 5.69
N LYS A 303 -1.42 1.77 6.24
CA LYS A 303 -2.23 1.74 7.49
C LYS A 303 -3.51 0.92 7.32
N ASN A 304 -4.22 1.05 6.20
CA ASN A 304 -5.43 0.25 5.92
C ASN A 304 -5.10 -1.24 5.82
N MET A 305 -3.98 -1.61 5.21
CA MET A 305 -3.53 -2.99 5.09
C MET A 305 -3.17 -3.63 6.44
N VAL A 306 -2.62 -2.85 7.37
CA VAL A 306 -2.27 -3.34 8.71
C VAL A 306 -3.48 -3.36 9.66
N PHE A 307 -4.19 -2.24 9.79
CA PHE A 307 -5.25 -2.04 10.78
C PHE A 307 -6.67 -2.41 10.29
N GLY A 308 -6.83 -2.63 8.98
CA GLY A 308 -8.12 -2.87 8.36
C GLY A 308 -8.74 -4.24 8.64
N ASN A 309 -9.91 -4.46 8.06
CA ASN A 309 -10.53 -5.77 8.06
C ASN A 309 -9.70 -6.74 7.19
N CYS A 310 -9.57 -7.99 7.62
CA CYS A 310 -8.61 -8.95 7.08
C CYS A 310 -7.12 -8.50 7.04
N GLY A 311 -6.75 -7.44 7.79
CA GLY A 311 -5.41 -6.86 7.77
C GLY A 311 -4.30 -7.66 8.47
N VAL A 312 -3.05 -7.25 8.24
CA VAL A 312 -1.82 -7.86 8.78
C VAL A 312 -1.90 -8.08 10.30
N LEU A 313 -2.49 -7.12 11.03
CA LEU A 313 -2.54 -7.15 12.50
C LEU A 313 -3.50 -8.21 13.06
N GLN A 314 -4.35 -8.87 12.25
CA GLN A 314 -5.31 -9.88 12.74
C GLN A 314 -4.60 -11.11 13.31
N GLU A 315 -3.63 -11.65 12.57
CA GLU A 315 -2.95 -12.94 12.84
C GLU A 315 -1.43 -12.76 13.10
N MET A 316 -0.99 -11.55 13.41
CA MET A 316 0.37 -11.25 13.89
C MET A 316 0.62 -11.84 15.30
N SER A 317 1.76 -12.51 15.48
CA SER A 317 2.17 -13.22 16.70
C SER A 317 3.70 -13.26 16.87
N THR A 318 4.21 -13.85 17.96
CA THR A 318 5.64 -13.82 18.35
C THR A 318 6.60 -14.56 17.41
N ASP A 319 6.08 -15.43 16.57
CA ASP A 319 6.78 -16.15 15.50
C ASP A 319 6.82 -15.36 14.17
N LYS A 320 6.10 -14.24 14.10
CA LYS A 320 5.85 -13.48 12.87
C LYS A 320 6.63 -12.17 12.80
N ALA A 321 6.92 -11.76 11.57
CA ALA A 321 7.63 -10.53 11.27
C ALA A 321 7.00 -9.79 10.08
N TYR A 322 7.06 -8.45 10.15
CA TYR A 322 6.60 -7.56 9.09
C TYR A 322 7.71 -6.61 8.65
N VAL A 323 7.87 -6.44 7.34
CA VAL A 323 8.90 -5.60 6.73
C VAL A 323 8.24 -4.58 5.79
N GLU A 324 8.20 -3.32 6.21
CA GLU A 324 7.54 -2.26 5.44
C GLU A 324 8.53 -1.59 4.48
N MET A 325 8.25 -1.69 3.17
CA MET A 325 9.09 -1.16 2.09
C MET A 325 8.41 -0.01 1.32
N THR A 326 7.18 0.34 1.71
CA THR A 326 6.43 1.47 1.15
C THR A 326 7.08 2.80 1.53
N GLY A 327 7.07 3.77 0.61
CA GLY A 327 7.47 5.15 0.90
C GLY A 327 6.48 5.82 1.85
N ILE A 328 6.79 5.78 3.15
CA ILE A 328 5.96 6.34 4.23
C ILE A 328 6.69 7.45 4.98
N ASP A 329 5.99 8.12 5.90
CA ASP A 329 6.57 9.01 6.89
C ASP A 329 6.96 8.25 8.18
N ALA A 330 7.78 8.90 9.02
CA ALA A 330 8.35 8.24 10.21
C ALA A 330 7.34 8.04 11.36
N GLU A 331 6.26 8.83 11.41
CA GLU A 331 5.18 8.67 12.40
C GLU A 331 4.33 7.45 12.04
N THR A 332 3.96 7.32 10.77
CA THR A 332 3.34 6.11 10.21
C THR A 332 4.20 4.87 10.44
N SER A 333 5.52 4.92 10.23
CA SER A 333 6.37 3.76 10.48
C SER A 333 6.39 3.36 11.96
N GLN A 334 6.35 4.33 12.89
CA GLN A 334 6.25 4.06 14.33
C GLN A 334 4.88 3.49 14.72
N ASP A 335 3.76 4.00 14.16
CA ASP A 335 2.42 3.43 14.34
C ASP A 335 2.39 1.94 13.99
N LEU A 336 3.01 1.56 12.86
CA LEU A 336 3.08 0.17 12.42
C LEU A 336 3.99 -0.67 13.32
N ALA A 337 5.15 -0.15 13.71
CA ALA A 337 6.08 -0.83 14.62
C ALA A 337 5.42 -1.15 15.97
N ASP A 338 4.82 -0.14 16.61
CA ASP A 338 4.15 -0.27 17.90
C ASP A 338 2.96 -1.24 17.81
N ALA A 339 2.23 -1.22 16.70
CA ALA A 339 1.16 -2.18 16.43
C ALA A 339 1.66 -3.63 16.39
N MET A 340 2.72 -3.94 15.62
CA MET A 340 3.25 -5.31 15.54
C MET A 340 3.83 -5.76 16.89
N MET A 341 4.61 -4.89 17.55
CA MET A 341 5.18 -5.17 18.86
C MET A 341 4.10 -5.37 19.94
N SER A 342 2.95 -4.70 19.85
CA SER A 342 1.80 -4.93 20.76
C SER A 342 1.22 -6.35 20.67
N LYS A 343 1.42 -7.04 19.54
CA LYS A 343 1.08 -8.46 19.33
C LYS A 343 2.25 -9.41 19.63
N GLY A 344 3.43 -8.86 19.94
CA GLY A 344 4.67 -9.59 20.16
C GLY A 344 5.45 -9.94 18.89
N GLY A 345 4.98 -9.52 17.71
CA GLY A 345 5.67 -9.73 16.43
C GLY A 345 6.80 -8.72 16.19
N ARG A 346 7.66 -9.02 15.22
CA ARG A 346 8.84 -8.18 14.88
C ARG A 346 8.54 -7.22 13.72
N TYR A 347 9.22 -6.06 13.72
CA TYR A 347 9.06 -5.02 12.70
C TYR A 347 10.40 -4.49 12.20
N LEU A 348 10.47 -4.23 10.90
CA LEU A 348 11.59 -3.57 10.22
C LEU A 348 11.01 -2.65 9.14
N GLU A 349 11.45 -1.40 9.07
CA GLU A 349 11.28 -0.61 7.84
C GLU A 349 12.48 -0.88 6.91
N ALA A 350 12.23 -1.06 5.61
CA ALA A 350 13.22 -1.37 4.59
C ALA A 350 12.94 -0.56 3.32
N GLN A 351 13.17 0.75 3.40
CA GLN A 351 12.95 1.73 2.34
C GLN A 351 13.85 1.44 1.12
N ILE A 352 13.26 1.48 -0.07
CA ILE A 352 13.94 1.12 -1.33
C ILE A 352 14.30 2.34 -2.18
N GLN A 353 15.47 2.28 -2.82
CA GLN A 353 16.03 3.30 -3.69
C GLN A 353 16.43 2.67 -5.04
N GLY A 354 15.83 3.17 -6.13
CA GLY A 354 16.10 2.74 -7.50
C GLY A 354 14.87 2.85 -8.42
N SER A 355 15.08 2.64 -9.72
CA SER A 355 14.02 2.63 -10.74
C SER A 355 13.28 1.28 -10.83
N ARG A 356 12.21 1.24 -11.65
CA ARG A 356 11.53 -0.01 -12.06
C ARG A 356 12.54 -1.04 -12.59
N GLU A 357 13.41 -0.63 -13.50
CA GLU A 357 14.45 -1.50 -14.08
C GLU A 357 15.42 -2.07 -13.01
N GLN A 358 15.74 -1.29 -11.98
CA GLN A 358 16.56 -1.78 -10.87
C GLN A 358 15.79 -2.75 -9.96
N ALA A 359 14.48 -2.59 -9.79
CA ALA A 359 13.64 -3.57 -9.10
C ALA A 359 13.56 -4.89 -9.90
N GLU A 360 13.42 -4.82 -11.22
CA GLU A 360 13.38 -6.00 -12.09
C GLU A 360 14.71 -6.75 -12.18
N ASN A 361 15.83 -6.03 -12.16
CA ASN A 361 17.16 -6.62 -12.20
C ASN A 361 17.70 -7.07 -10.83
N GLY A 362 17.03 -6.72 -9.73
CA GLY A 362 17.49 -7.02 -8.37
C GLY A 362 18.68 -6.14 -7.94
N THR A 363 18.73 -4.87 -8.38
CA THR A 363 19.86 -3.95 -8.17
C THR A 363 19.49 -2.69 -7.37
N LEU A 364 18.39 -2.75 -6.60
CA LEU A 364 17.98 -1.69 -5.66
C LEU A 364 19.03 -1.44 -4.57
N VAL A 365 18.99 -0.25 -3.97
CA VAL A 365 19.62 0.02 -2.67
C VAL A 365 18.54 -0.02 -1.60
N ILE A 366 18.82 -0.73 -0.50
CA ILE A 366 17.87 -0.95 0.59
C ILE A 366 18.40 -0.26 1.84
N LEU A 367 17.59 0.61 2.42
CA LEU A 367 17.86 1.33 3.66
C LEU A 367 16.91 0.77 4.72
N ALA A 368 17.45 0.14 5.77
CA ALA A 368 16.64 -0.58 6.74
C ALA A 368 16.89 -0.12 8.18
N SER A 369 15.86 -0.11 9.03
CA SER A 369 15.99 0.18 10.47
C SER A 369 14.81 -0.40 11.27
N GLY A 370 15.03 -0.70 12.55
CA GLY A 370 14.12 -1.48 13.39
C GLY A 370 14.80 -2.72 13.97
N ASP A 371 14.14 -3.88 13.91
CA ASP A 371 14.67 -5.12 14.47
C ASP A 371 15.91 -5.63 13.70
N ARG A 372 17.06 -5.66 14.38
CA ARG A 372 18.33 -6.09 13.78
C ARG A 372 18.35 -7.59 13.46
N SER A 373 17.72 -8.45 14.26
CA SER A 373 17.63 -9.89 13.98
C SER A 373 16.83 -10.15 12.70
N LEU A 374 15.74 -9.40 12.52
CA LEU A 374 14.92 -9.46 11.31
C LEU A 374 15.67 -8.93 10.08
N PHE A 375 16.51 -7.91 10.23
CA PHE A 375 17.39 -7.46 9.14
C PHE A 375 18.38 -8.56 8.71
N ASP A 376 19.04 -9.20 9.67
CA ASP A 376 20.01 -10.27 9.39
C ASP A 376 19.32 -11.54 8.81
N GLU A 377 18.11 -11.88 9.26
CA GLU A 377 17.29 -12.96 8.67
C GLU A 377 16.81 -12.66 7.24
N CYS A 378 16.49 -11.40 6.93
CA CYS A 378 16.10 -10.96 5.59
C CYS A 378 17.28 -10.90 4.59
N GLN A 379 18.52 -11.16 5.01
CA GLN A 379 19.71 -10.82 4.21
C GLN A 379 19.77 -11.53 2.84
N SER A 380 19.27 -12.77 2.71
CA SER A 380 19.16 -13.46 1.41
C SER A 380 18.15 -12.78 0.47
N CYS A 381 17.01 -12.35 1.02
CA CYS A 381 15.97 -11.65 0.26
C CYS A 381 16.46 -10.26 -0.17
N PHE A 382 17.20 -9.56 0.69
CA PHE A 382 17.86 -8.30 0.38
C PHE A 382 18.96 -8.45 -0.67
N GLN A 383 19.69 -9.58 -0.67
CA GLN A 383 20.62 -9.91 -1.76
C GLN A 383 19.87 -10.20 -3.07
N ALA A 384 18.68 -10.79 -3.05
CA ALA A 384 17.91 -11.06 -4.25
C ALA A 384 17.42 -9.77 -4.92
N MET A 385 16.71 -8.92 -4.16
CA MET A 385 16.10 -7.70 -4.69
C MET A 385 17.05 -6.49 -4.79
N GLY A 386 18.18 -6.53 -4.09
CA GLY A 386 19.09 -5.40 -3.95
C GLY A 386 20.54 -5.69 -4.35
N LYS A 387 21.27 -4.62 -4.70
CA LYS A 387 22.73 -4.61 -4.83
C LYS A 387 23.41 -4.37 -3.47
N ASN A 388 22.81 -3.55 -2.62
CA ASN A 388 23.33 -3.18 -1.31
C ASN A 388 22.17 -3.02 -0.30
N SER A 389 22.39 -3.48 0.93
CA SER A 389 21.51 -3.25 2.08
C SER A 389 22.28 -2.59 3.21
N PHE A 390 21.70 -1.55 3.82
CA PHE A 390 22.29 -0.77 4.91
C PHE A 390 21.37 -0.78 6.13
N PHE A 391 21.91 -1.03 7.33
CA PHE A 391 21.17 -0.96 8.58
C PHE A 391 21.46 0.37 9.30
N LEU A 392 20.41 1.12 9.63
CA LEU A 392 20.46 2.52 10.10
C LEU A 392 19.95 2.70 11.55
N GLY A 393 19.90 1.61 12.32
CA GLY A 393 19.56 1.62 13.74
C GLY A 393 18.05 1.51 13.99
N GLU A 394 17.51 2.47 14.74
CA GLU A 394 16.12 2.49 15.24
C GLU A 394 15.09 2.89 14.17
N VAL A 395 13.82 2.53 14.41
CA VAL A 395 12.69 2.80 13.50
C VAL A 395 12.59 4.28 13.11
N GLY A 396 12.18 4.52 11.86
CA GLY A 396 12.09 5.84 11.27
C GLY A 396 13.42 6.41 10.76
N ASN A 397 14.58 5.82 11.06
CA ASN A 397 15.86 6.34 10.56
C ASN A 397 16.07 6.06 9.06
N ALA A 398 15.65 4.90 8.57
CA ALA A 398 15.66 4.63 7.13
C ALA A 398 14.63 5.49 6.39
N THR A 399 13.47 5.71 6.99
CA THR A 399 12.43 6.62 6.46
C THR A 399 12.90 8.07 6.40
N LYS A 400 13.54 8.60 7.46
CA LYS A 400 14.18 9.92 7.45
C LYS A 400 15.25 10.03 6.34
N MET A 401 16.11 9.03 6.19
CA MET A 401 17.14 8.99 5.14
C MET A 401 16.51 8.93 3.74
N ASN A 402 15.48 8.11 3.55
CA ASN A 402 14.75 8.01 2.29
C ASN A 402 14.15 9.37 1.88
N LEU A 403 13.49 10.06 2.81
CA LEU A 403 12.93 11.40 2.57
C LEU A 403 14.02 12.43 2.19
N VAL A 404 15.19 12.40 2.83
CA VAL A 404 16.34 13.26 2.45
C VAL A 404 16.80 12.98 1.01
N LEU A 405 16.92 11.70 0.62
CA LEU A 405 17.32 11.32 -0.74
C LEU A 405 16.27 11.74 -1.78
N GLN A 406 14.97 11.56 -1.50
CA GLN A 406 13.89 11.98 -2.40
C GLN A 406 13.82 13.51 -2.57
N VAL A 407 14.08 14.29 -1.52
CA VAL A 407 14.18 15.75 -1.61
C VAL A 407 15.36 16.17 -2.50
N ILE A 408 16.53 15.56 -2.32
CA ILE A 408 17.72 15.84 -3.15
C ILE A 408 17.42 15.48 -4.61
N ALA A 409 16.81 14.33 -4.88
CA ALA A 409 16.45 13.91 -6.24
C ALA A 409 15.45 14.87 -6.90
N GLY A 410 14.40 15.28 -6.18
CA GLY A 410 13.39 16.23 -6.65
C GLY A 410 13.96 17.61 -6.98
N VAL A 411 14.79 18.17 -6.10
CA VAL A 411 15.48 19.46 -6.33
C VAL A 411 16.45 19.36 -7.51
N THR A 412 17.20 18.25 -7.62
CA THR A 412 18.12 18.02 -8.75
C THR A 412 17.36 17.97 -10.08
N LEU A 413 16.22 17.26 -10.13
CA LEU A 413 15.39 17.15 -11.33
C LEU A 413 14.75 18.49 -11.72
N ALA A 414 14.29 19.28 -10.74
CA ALA A 414 13.76 20.63 -10.98
C ALA A 414 14.83 21.57 -11.54
N GLY A 415 16.01 21.64 -10.90
CA GLY A 415 17.13 22.48 -11.36
C GLY A 415 17.67 22.06 -12.73
N LEU A 416 17.65 20.76 -13.06
CA LEU A 416 17.96 20.28 -14.41
C LEU A 416 16.90 20.72 -15.43
N ALA A 417 15.60 20.61 -15.10
CA ALA A 417 14.52 21.01 -15.98
C ALA A 417 14.51 22.53 -16.25
N GLU A 418 14.81 23.35 -15.24
CA GLU A 418 15.03 24.79 -15.41
C GLU A 418 16.28 25.08 -16.25
N GLY A 419 17.41 24.43 -15.94
CA GLY A 419 18.66 24.59 -16.69
C GLY A 419 18.63 24.11 -18.15
N MET A 420 17.68 23.24 -18.50
CA MET A 420 17.40 22.82 -19.89
C MET A 420 16.36 23.71 -20.61
N ALA A 421 15.72 24.65 -19.89
CA ALA A 421 14.72 25.57 -20.44
C ALA A 421 15.27 27.01 -20.63
N LEU A 422 16.50 27.28 -20.18
CA LEU A 422 17.24 28.54 -20.37
C LEU A 422 18.02 28.55 -21.70
#